data_AF-A0A316PB18-F1
#
_entry.id   AF-A0A316PB18-F1
#
_cell.length_a   1.000
_cell.length_b   1.000
_cell.length_c   1.000
_cell.angle_alpha   90.00
_cell.angle_beta   90.00
_cell.angle_gamma   90.00
#
_symmetry.space_group_name_H-M   'P 1'
#
loop_
_entity.id
_entity.type
_entity.pdbx_description
1 polymer ?
#
loop_
_entity_poly.entity_id
_entity_poly.type
_entity_poly.pdbx_seq_one_letter_code
_entity_poly.pdbx_strand_id
1 'polypeptide(L)' 'MKKCSVGGQAVMEGVMMKAPGGIAMAVRDAKGRIILDYKEYQTKAQKG' A
#
# COMPACT_ATOMS: atom_id res chain seq x y z
N MET A 1 -9.91 10.00 19.17
CA MET A 1 -9.17 9.10 18.26
C MET A 1 -8.58 9.94 17.14
N LYS A 2 -7.25 10.14 17.11
CA LYS A 2 -6.59 11.03 16.14
C LYS A 2 -6.73 10.39 14.75
N LYS A 3 -7.59 10.95 13.89
CA LYS A 3 -7.63 10.58 12.47
C LYS A 3 -6.28 10.97 11.87
N CYS A 4 -5.37 10.03 11.73
CA CYS A 4 -4.21 10.18 10.88
C CYS A 4 -4.71 10.19 9.43
N SER A 5 -5.03 11.37 8.92
CA SER A 5 -5.25 11.62 7.50
C SER A 5 -3.88 11.63 6.79
N VAL A 6 -3.20 10.48 6.79
CA VAL A 6 -2.06 10.29 5.88
C VAL A 6 -2.71 10.08 4.51
N GLY A 7 -2.85 11.16 3.73
CA GLY A 7 -3.65 11.26 2.50
C GLY A 7 -3.07 10.47 1.31
N GLY A 8 -2.68 9.23 1.55
CA GLY A 8 -1.65 8.54 0.80
C GLY A 8 -0.50 8.30 1.74
N GLN A 9 -0.10 7.05 1.90
CA GLN A 9 0.97 6.65 2.78
C GLN A 9 2.25 7.41 2.39
N ALA A 10 2.56 8.49 3.10
CA ALA A 10 3.79 9.25 2.90
C ALA A 10 4.92 8.42 3.51
N VAL A 11 5.56 7.60 2.66
CA VAL A 11 6.66 6.73 3.05
C VAL A 11 7.98 7.41 2.75
N MET A 12 8.94 7.35 3.69
CA MET A 12 10.33 7.73 3.37
C MET A 12 10.95 6.73 2.40
N GLU A 13 10.65 5.44 2.56
CA GLU A 13 11.04 4.35 1.66
C GLU A 13 9.96 3.26 1.67
N GLY A 14 9.31 3.03 0.53
CA GLY A 14 8.32 1.99 0.37
C GLY A 14 7.93 1.77 -1.08
N VAL A 15 7.38 0.58 -1.37
CA VAL A 15 6.87 0.23 -2.71
C VAL A 15 5.43 -0.25 -2.60
N MET A 16 4.64 0.08 -3.62
CA MET A 16 3.28 -0.44 -3.80
C MET A 16 3.19 -1.08 -5.17
N MET A 17 2.74 -2.33 -5.23
CA MET A 17 2.51 -3.08 -6.45
C MET A 17 1.02 -3.36 -6.60
N LYS A 18 0.47 -3.10 -7.79
CA LYS A 18 -0.93 -3.37 -8.12
C LYS A 18 -1.00 -4.41 -9.22
N ALA A 19 -1.72 -5.50 -8.97
CA ALA A 19 -2.01 -6.58 -9.92
C ALA A 19 -3.53 -6.78 -10.04
N PRO A 20 -4.02 -7.49 -11.07
CA PRO A 20 -5.45 -7.77 -11.23
C PRO A 20 -6.10 -8.47 -10.02
N GLY A 21 -5.34 -9.29 -9.29
CA GLY A 21 -5.82 -10.01 -8.11
C GLY A 21 -5.64 -9.28 -6.77
N GLY A 22 -4.87 -8.19 -6.72
CA GLY A 22 -4.61 -7.53 -5.44
C GLY A 22 -3.58 -6.41 -5.46
N ILE A 23 -3.42 -5.80 -4.30
CA ILE A 23 -2.44 -4.75 -4.03
C ILE A 23 -1.52 -5.24 -2.94
N ALA A 24 -0.21 -5.22 -3.22
CA ALA A 24 0.85 -5.55 -2.28
C ALA A 24 1.64 -4.29 -1.91
N MET A 25 2.07 -4.19 -0.66
CA MET A 25 2.80 -3.05 -0.16
C MET A 25 3.92 -3.48 0.79
N ALA A 26 5.07 -2.84 0.67
CA ALA A 26 6.20 -3.02 1.56
C ALA A 26 6.73 -1.65 2.00
N VAL A 27 6.91 -1.45 3.31
CA VAL A 27 7.37 -0.18 3.89
C VAL A 27 8.42 -0.44 4.97
N ARG A 28 9.47 0.39 4.99
CA ARG A 28 10.43 0.42 6.10
C ARG A 28 9.94 1.38 7.19
N ASP A 29 9.81 0.88 8.42
CA ASP A 29 9.46 1.73 9.58
C ASP A 29 10.69 2.49 10.11
N ALA A 30 10.47 3.41 11.05
CA ALA A 30 11.54 4.19 11.68
C ALA A 30 12.55 3.34 12.47
N LYS A 31 12.24 2.06 12.75
CA LYS A 31 13.13 1.10 13.40
C LYS A 31 13.86 0.22 12.38
N GLY A 32 13.73 0.51 11.09
CA GLY A 32 14.37 -0.23 10.00
C GLY A 32 13.69 -1.54 9.62
N ARG A 33 12.52 -1.86 10.19
CA ARG A 33 11.79 -3.11 9.92
C ARG A 33 10.96 -2.98 8.66
N ILE A 34 10.90 -4.04 7.87
CA ILE A 34 10.02 -4.12 6.71
C ILE A 34 8.64 -4.61 7.17
N ILE A 35 7.63 -3.78 6.94
CA ILE A 35 6.22 -4.10 7.16
C ILE A 35 5.59 -4.40 5.81
N LEU A 36 4.91 -5.55 5.71
CA LEU A 36 4.24 -6.02 4.50
C LEU A 36 2.73 -5.99 4.69
N ASP A 37 1.99 -5.61 3.66
CA ASP A 37 0.52 -5.63 3.62
C ASP A 37 0.06 -6.13 2.24
N TYR A 38 -0.89 -7.07 2.23
CA TYR A 38 -1.52 -7.57 1.00
C TYR A 38 -3.03 -7.47 1.13
N LYS A 39 -3.66 -6.92 0.10
CA LYS A 39 -5.10 -6.77 0.01
C LYS A 39 -5.58 -7.34 -1.31
N GLU A 40 -6.50 -8.29 -1.24
CA GLU A 40 -7.25 -8.73 -2.41
C GLU A 40 -8.03 -7.53 -2.98
N TYR A 41 -7.86 -7.30 -4.27
CA TYR A 41 -8.47 -6.17 -4.96
C TYR A 41 -8.70 -6.57 -6.40
N GLN A 42 -9.97 -6.63 -6.78
CA GLN A 42 -10.38 -6.85 -8.17
C GLN A 42 -10.48 -5.50 -8.87
N THR A 43 -9.76 -5.35 -9.98
CA THR A 43 -9.78 -4.11 -10.75
C THR A 43 -11.13 -3.96 -11.44
N LYS A 44 -11.88 -2.90 -11.12
CA LYS A 44 -13.12 -2.57 -11.85
C LYS A 44 -12.89 -1.87 -13.19
N ALA A 45 -11.64 -1.52 -13.50
CA ALA A 45 -11.29 -0.89 -14.76
C ALA A 45 -11.31 -1.95 -15.87
N GLN A 46 -12.31 -1.88 -16.75
CA GLN A 46 -12.31 -2.59 -18.02
C GLN A 46 -11.57 -1.74 -19.04
N LYS A 47 -10.56 -2.31 -19.70
CA LYS A 47 -9.90 -1.68 -20.84
C LYS A 47 -10.85 -1.77 -22.03
N GLY A 48 -11.44 -0.64 -22.42
CA GLY A 48 -12.15 -0.46 -23.69
C GLY A 48 -11.18 -0.29 -24.85
#